data_AF-A0A3B8YU89-F1
#
_entry.id   AF-A0A3B8YU89-F1
#
_cell.length_a   1.000
_cell.length_b   1.000
_cell.length_c   1.000
_cell.angle_alpha   90.00
_cell.angle_beta   90.00
_cell.angle_gamma   90.00
#
_symmetry.space_group_name_H-M   'P 1'
#
loop_
_entity.id
_entity.type
_entity.pdbx_description
1 polymer ?
#
loop_
_entity_poly.entity_id
_entity_poly.type
_entity_poly.pdbx_seq_one_letter_code
_entity_poly.pdbx_strand_id
1 'polypeptide(L)'
;MKFVVSSATLLSHLQAISRVINSKNSLPILDCFLLELDGNVLTITAADNETRLETKVEVNSSEGTGSLAINSKNLLDPLRELPDQPLTFDVNDETLEIYIYYHNGKY
;
A
#
# COMPACT_ATOMS: atom_id res chain seq x y z
N MET A 1 7.10 1.92 -10.68
CA MET A 1 6.16 0.77 -10.85
C MET A 1 4.72 1.25 -10.99
N LYS A 2 3.83 0.50 -11.69
CA LYS A 2 2.41 0.87 -11.83
C LYS A 2 1.48 -0.35 -11.71
N PHE A 3 0.36 -0.23 -11.01
CA PHE A 3 -0.59 -1.33 -10.84
C PHE A 3 -2.02 -0.87 -10.56
N VAL A 4 -2.99 -1.78 -10.81
CA VAL A 4 -4.42 -1.55 -10.55
C VAL A 4 -4.97 -2.56 -9.55
N VAL A 5 -5.69 -2.11 -8.52
CA VAL A 5 -6.25 -2.96 -7.46
C VAL A 5 -7.61 -2.42 -6.97
N SER A 6 -8.51 -3.29 -6.51
CA SER A 6 -9.75 -2.86 -5.83
C SER A 6 -9.42 -2.16 -4.51
N SER A 7 -10.06 -1.01 -4.27
CA SER A 7 -9.95 -0.29 -2.99
C SER A 7 -10.40 -1.15 -1.80
N ALA A 8 -11.51 -1.90 -1.95
CA ALA A 8 -12.01 -2.76 -0.88
C ALA A 8 -11.07 -3.93 -0.58
N THR A 9 -10.54 -4.59 -1.61
CA THR A 9 -9.56 -5.67 -1.43
C THR A 9 -8.31 -5.14 -0.74
N LEU A 10 -7.71 -4.06 -1.25
CA LEU A 10 -6.51 -3.47 -0.68
C LEU A 10 -6.73 -3.04 0.78
N LEU A 11 -7.85 -2.36 1.07
CA LEU A 11 -8.19 -1.92 2.41
C LEU A 11 -8.29 -3.10 3.39
N SER A 12 -8.91 -4.20 2.99
CA SER A 12 -9.07 -5.38 3.86
C SER A 12 -7.72 -6.00 4.24
N HIS A 13 -6.78 -6.08 3.29
CA HIS A 13 -5.44 -6.60 3.50
C HIS A 13 -4.61 -5.66 4.40
N LEU A 14 -4.65 -4.35 4.14
CA LEU A 14 -3.95 -3.36 4.96
C LEU A 14 -4.46 -3.38 6.41
N GLN A 15 -5.78 -3.45 6.63
CA GLN A 15 -6.36 -3.51 7.98
C GLN A 15 -6.00 -4.80 8.74
N ALA A 16 -5.82 -5.91 8.03
CA ALA A 16 -5.43 -7.18 8.65
C ALA A 16 -4.02 -7.10 9.25
N ILE A 17 -3.08 -6.50 8.53
CA ILE A 17 -1.68 -6.40 8.97
C ILE A 17 -1.37 -5.13 9.76
N SER A 18 -2.20 -4.07 9.69
CA SER A 18 -1.93 -2.77 10.35
C SER A 18 -1.84 -2.86 11.88
N ARG A 19 -2.35 -3.95 12.48
CA ARG A 19 -2.36 -4.16 13.93
C ARG A 19 -0.95 -4.26 14.54
N VAL A 20 0.05 -4.63 13.74
CA VAL A 20 1.46 -4.68 14.17
C VAL A 20 2.09 -3.29 14.24
N ILE A 21 1.51 -2.29 13.57
CA ILE A 21 2.05 -0.93 13.55
C ILE A 21 1.65 -0.24 14.86
N ASN A 22 2.63 -0.01 15.73
CA ASN A 22 2.42 0.69 16.98
C ASN A 22 2.35 2.21 16.78
N SER A 23 1.42 2.88 17.47
CA SER A 23 1.27 4.33 17.41
C SER A 23 2.44 5.14 17.99
N LYS A 24 3.36 4.48 18.72
CA LYS A 24 4.51 5.10 19.39
C LYS A 24 5.82 4.44 18.97
N ASN A 25 6.07 4.36 17.67
CA ASN A 25 7.35 3.89 17.16
C ASN A 25 8.43 4.97 17.32
N SER A 26 9.64 4.57 17.71
CA SER A 26 10.81 5.45 17.73
C SER A 26 11.45 5.61 16.35
N LEU A 27 11.21 4.66 15.45
CA LEU A 27 11.74 4.64 14.09
C LEU A 27 10.61 4.92 13.08
N PRO A 28 10.65 6.05 12.34
CA PRO A 28 9.56 6.43 11.42
C PRO A 28 9.26 5.39 10.32
N ILE A 29 10.24 4.59 9.91
CA ILE A 29 10.04 3.55 8.89
C ILE A 29 9.10 2.42 9.37
N LEU A 30 8.97 2.22 10.68
CA LEU A 30 8.04 1.25 11.26
C LEU A 30 6.58 1.74 11.25
N ASP A 31 6.35 3.01 10.90
CA ASP A 31 5.01 3.56 10.67
C ASP A 31 4.52 3.34 9.22
N CYS A 32 5.31 2.64 8.39
CA CYS A 32 5.04 2.44 6.98
C CYS A 32 4.56 1.03 6.64
N PHE A 33 3.79 0.92 5.55
CA PHE A 33 3.68 -0.30 4.79
C PHE A 33 4.80 -0.36 3.75
N LEU A 34 5.44 -1.51 3.62
CA LEU A 34 6.28 -1.82 2.47
C LEU A 34 5.40 -2.51 1.42
N LEU A 35 5.34 -1.90 0.24
CA LEU A 35 4.65 -2.40 -0.95
C LEU A 35 5.70 -2.94 -1.92
N GLU A 36 5.55 -4.19 -2.34
CA GLU A 36 6.46 -4.85 -3.29
C GLU A 36 5.64 -5.47 -4.42
N LEU A 37 5.86 -4.99 -5.65
CA LEU A 37 5.19 -5.50 -6.84
C LEU A 37 6.14 -6.39 -7.63
N ASP A 38 5.76 -7.65 -7.79
CA ASP A 38 6.44 -8.63 -8.65
C ASP A 38 5.41 -9.37 -9.51
N GLY A 39 5.47 -9.16 -10.83
CA GLY A 39 4.42 -9.55 -11.75
C GLY A 39 3.05 -9.01 -11.32
N ASN A 40 2.06 -9.89 -11.21
CA ASN A 40 0.70 -9.53 -10.78
C ASN A 40 0.46 -9.69 -9.28
N VAL A 41 1.51 -9.80 -8.47
CA VAL A 41 1.39 -9.97 -7.02
C VAL A 41 1.96 -8.75 -6.32
N LEU A 42 1.11 -8.08 -5.55
CA LEU A 42 1.50 -7.04 -4.59
C LEU A 42 1.67 -7.68 -3.21
N THR A 43 2.90 -7.74 -2.73
CA THR A 43 3.21 -8.11 -1.35
C THR A 43 3.21 -6.86 -0.49
N ILE A 44 2.54 -6.94 0.66
CA ILE A 44 2.40 -5.83 1.60
C ILE A 44 2.93 -6.30 2.95
N THR A 45 3.93 -5.60 3.47
CA THR A 45 4.56 -5.90 4.76
C THR A 45 4.35 -4.76 5.74
N ALA A 46 4.04 -5.10 6.98
CA ALA A 46 4.06 -4.21 8.14
C ALA A 46 4.86 -4.87 9.26
N ALA A 47 5.60 -4.09 10.04
CA ALA A 47 6.45 -4.64 11.09
C ALA A 47 6.64 -3.67 12.26
N ASP A 48 6.97 -4.23 13.41
CA ASP A 48 7.66 -3.55 14.51
C ASP A 48 9.03 -4.20 14.76
N ASN A 49 9.62 -3.97 15.94
CA ASN A 49 10.93 -4.54 16.28
C ASN A 49 10.93 -6.04 16.58
N GLU A 50 9.76 -6.66 16.77
CA GLU A 50 9.60 -8.04 17.24
C GLU A 50 8.79 -8.89 16.26
N THR A 51 7.83 -8.29 15.56
CA THR A 51 6.83 -8.96 14.74
C THR A 51 6.79 -8.36 13.34
N ARG A 52 6.77 -9.24 12.34
CA ARG A 52 6.55 -8.89 10.93
C ARG A 52 5.31 -9.63 10.42
N LEU A 53 4.36 -8.87 9.86
CA LEU A 53 3.19 -9.41 9.18
C LEU A 53 3.28 -9.10 7.69
N GLU A 54 2.90 -10.08 6.87
CA GLU A 54 2.93 -10.00 5.42
C GLU A 54 1.59 -10.50 4.86
N THR A 55 1.12 -9.85 3.80
CA THR A 55 -0.04 -10.30 3.04
C THR A 55 0.19 -10.06 1.56
N LYS A 56 -0.55 -10.79 0.71
CA LYS A 56 -0.39 -10.74 -0.75
C LYS A 56 -1.74 -10.51 -1.41
N VAL A 57 -1.77 -9.60 -2.38
CA VAL A 57 -2.92 -9.27 -3.20
C VAL A 57 -2.57 -9.49 -4.66
N GLU A 58 -3.43 -10.19 -5.40
CA GLU A 58 -3.37 -10.19 -6.86
C GLU A 58 -3.90 -8.86 -7.39
N VAL A 59 -3.11 -8.21 -8.25
CA VAL A 59 -3.50 -6.96 -8.91
C VAL A 59 -4.13 -7.25 -10.26
N ASN A 60 -5.07 -6.40 -10.68
CA ASN A 60 -5.79 -6.54 -11.94
C ASN A 60 -4.89 -6.33 -13.16
N SER A 61 -3.92 -5.44 -13.05
CA SER A 61 -2.87 -5.19 -14.04
C SER A 61 -1.64 -4.63 -13.35
N SER A 62 -0.48 -4.87 -13.96
CA SER A 62 0.83 -4.41 -13.49
C SER A 62 1.72 -4.00 -14.66
N GLU A 63 2.54 -2.99 -14.44
CA GLU A 63 3.63 -2.57 -15.33
C GLU A 63 4.88 -2.33 -14.49
N GLY A 64 5.95 -3.06 -14.85
CA GLY A 64 7.21 -3.05 -14.11
C GLY A 64 7.14 -3.80 -12.78
N THR A 65 8.21 -3.68 -12.01
CA THR A 65 8.38 -4.26 -10.67
C THR A 65 9.02 -3.20 -9.78
N GLY A 66 8.85 -3.30 -8.47
CA GLY A 66 9.48 -2.34 -7.57
C GLY A 66 9.04 -2.49 -6.13
N SER A 67 9.61 -1.64 -5.27
CA SER A 67 9.31 -1.62 -3.85
C SER A 67 9.23 -0.19 -3.34
N LEU A 68 8.29 0.08 -2.45
CA LEU A 68 8.09 1.40 -1.86
C LEU A 68 7.57 1.30 -0.43
N ALA A 69 8.10 2.15 0.45
CA ALA A 69 7.52 2.35 1.78
C ALA A 69 6.60 3.57 1.78
N ILE A 70 5.36 3.39 2.23
CA ILE A 70 4.36 4.46 2.38
C ILE A 70 3.86 4.51 3.82
N ASN A 71 3.75 5.71 4.38
CA ASN A 71 3.20 5.88 5.72
C ASN A 71 1.80 5.27 5.81
N SER A 72 1.59 4.46 6.85
CA SER A 72 0.38 3.66 7.01
C SER A 72 -0.89 4.48 7.07
N LYS A 73 -0.87 5.65 7.73
CA LYS A 73 -2.03 6.54 7.83
C LYS A 73 -2.32 7.24 6.51
N ASN A 74 -1.28 7.71 5.83
CA ASN A 74 -1.42 8.35 4.51
C ASN A 74 -2.06 7.42 3.48
N LEU A 75 -1.88 6.10 3.62
CA LEU A 75 -2.54 5.12 2.77
C LEU A 75 -3.91 4.69 3.32
N LEU A 76 -4.02 4.34 4.60
CA LEU A 76 -5.25 3.78 5.18
C LEU A 76 -6.39 4.80 5.27
N ASP A 77 -6.10 6.04 5.67
CA ASP A 77 -7.14 7.02 5.96
C ASP A 77 -7.93 7.41 4.69
N PRO A 78 -7.29 7.73 3.54
CA PRO A 78 -8.03 7.97 2.30
C PRO A 78 -8.80 6.73 1.82
N LEU A 79 -8.24 5.53 1.96
CA LEU A 79 -8.88 4.30 1.50
C LEU A 79 -10.15 3.95 2.29
N ARG A 80 -10.27 4.34 3.56
CA ARG A 80 -11.48 4.13 4.37
C ARG A 80 -12.67 4.96 3.90
N GLU A 81 -12.40 6.12 3.31
CA GLU A 81 -13.43 7.06 2.88
C GLU A 81 -13.84 6.85 1.42
N LEU A 82 -13.12 6.01 0.67
CA LEU A 82 -13.40 5.72 -0.74
C LEU A 82 -14.43 4.59 -0.88
N PRO A 83 -15.42 4.70 -1.79
CA PRO A 83 -16.25 3.57 -2.17
C PRO A 83 -15.42 2.49 -2.88
N ASP A 84 -15.94 1.26 -2.94
CA ASP A 84 -15.32 0.17 -3.68
C ASP A 84 -15.20 0.52 -5.17
N GLN A 85 -13.96 0.61 -5.64
CA GLN A 85 -13.62 1.00 -6.99
C GLN A 85 -12.19 0.56 -7.33
N PRO A 86 -11.83 0.44 -8.61
CA PRO A 86 -10.44 0.24 -9.00
C PRO A 86 -9.60 1.49 -8.70
N LEU A 87 -8.42 1.28 -8.13
CA LEU A 87 -7.40 2.29 -7.88
C LEU A 87 -6.19 2.01 -8.77
N THR A 88 -5.65 3.06 -9.39
CA THR A 88 -4.38 2.97 -10.12
C THR A 88 -3.28 3.62 -9.30
N PHE A 89 -2.28 2.84 -8.92
CA PHE A 89 -1.05 3.34 -8.31
C PHE A 89 -0.01 3.56 -9.40
N ASP A 90 0.52 4.77 -9.48
CA ASP A 90 1.61 5.13 -10.38
C ASP A 90 2.76 5.68 -9.54
N VAL A 91 3.86 4.92 -9.48
CA VAL A 91 5.02 5.21 -8.63
C VAL A 91 6.21 5.52 -9.52
N ASN A 92 6.80 6.69 -9.30
CA ASN A 92 8.06 7.06 -9.89
C ASN A 92 9.21 6.48 -9.04
N ASP A 93 9.94 5.50 -9.59
CA ASP A 93 11.00 4.82 -8.85
C ASP A 93 12.26 5.69 -8.64
N GLU A 94 12.41 6.80 -9.38
CA GLU A 94 13.50 7.76 -9.22
C GLU A 94 13.20 8.81 -8.15
N THR A 95 11.97 9.35 -8.13
CA THR A 95 11.57 10.43 -7.20
C THR A 95 10.84 9.92 -5.96
N LEU A 96 10.41 8.66 -5.96
CA LEU A 96 9.51 8.04 -4.97
C LEU A 96 8.16 8.76 -4.83
N GLU A 97 7.78 9.56 -5.83
CA GLU A 97 6.45 10.15 -5.90
C GLU A 97 5.40 9.09 -6.24
N ILE A 98 4.25 9.21 -5.60
CA ILE A 98 3.12 8.28 -5.75
C ILE A 98 1.92 9.09 -6.18
N TYR A 99 1.27 8.68 -7.26
CA TYR A 99 -0.08 9.12 -7.58
C TYR A 99 -1.04 7.96 -7.44
N ILE A 100 -2.13 8.19 -6.69
CA ILE A 100 -3.23 7.23 -6.56
C ILE A 100 -4.44 7.81 -7.30
N TYR A 101 -4.74 7.24 -8.47
CA TYR A 101 -5.89 7.65 -9.27
C TYR A 101 -7.12 6.82 -8.91
N TYR A 102 -8.25 7.49 -8.74
CA TYR A 102 -9.57 6.92 -8.47
C TYR A 102 -10.61 7.65 -9.34
N HIS A 103 -11.87 7.21 -9.35
CA HIS A 103 -12.87 7.71 -10.30
C HIS A 103 -13.06 9.24 -10.27
N ASN A 104 -12.97 9.83 -9.06
CA ASN A 104 -13.29 11.23 -8.81
C ASN A 104 -12.05 12.13 -8.65
N GLY A 105 -10.84 11.64 -8.92
CA GLY A 105 -9.63 12.45 -8.74
C GLY A 105 -8.34 11.66 -8.62
N LYS A 106 -7.33 12.33 -8.07
CA LYS A 106 -6.04 11.74 -7.73
C LYS A 106 -5.60 12.26 -6.37
N TYR A 107 -4.92 11.39 -5.63
CA TYR A 107 -4.20 11.71 -4.39
C TYR A 107 -2.70 11.70 -4.68
#